data_AF-A0A1I5YR01-F1
#
_entry.id   AF-A0A1I5YR01-F1
#
_cell.length_a   1.000
_cell.length_b   1.000
_cell.length_c   1.000
_cell.angle_alpha   90.00
_cell.angle_beta   90.00
_cell.angle_gamma   90.00
#
_symmetry.space_group_name_H-M   'P 1'
#
loop_
_entity.id
_entity.type
_entity.pdbx_description
1 polymer ?
#
loop_
_entity_poly.entity_id
_entity_poly.type
_entity_poly.pdbx_seq_one_letter_code
_entity_poly.pdbx_strand_id
1 'polypeptide(L)'
;MLSDKEKAFIEYWEANRLKEKSIYKLFSPGFSIGLCIGVAILLVFNSGWYERANMVAQAESSPWVLVIGIIAIVAFTGFFYKKFRWEMNEQTYRELKAKYEAEQKKANDNTGE
;
A
#
# COMPACT_ATOMS: atom_id res chain seq x y z
N MET A 1 -9.56 20.06 -21.36
CA MET A 1 -10.85 19.59 -20.84
C MET A 1 -10.60 18.33 -20.05
N LEU A 2 -11.02 18.30 -18.78
CA LEU A 2 -11.08 17.05 -18.02
C LEU A 2 -12.06 16.07 -18.67
N SER A 3 -11.61 14.83 -18.81
CA SER A 3 -12.43 13.71 -19.24
C SER A 3 -13.46 13.33 -18.17
N ASP A 4 -14.54 12.67 -18.58
CA ASP A 4 -15.60 12.22 -17.66
C ASP A 4 -15.06 11.27 -16.58
N LYS A 5 -14.02 10.49 -16.92
CA LYS A 5 -13.33 9.60 -15.98
C LYS A 5 -12.61 10.36 -14.88
N GLU A 6 -11.98 11.50 -15.21
CA GLU A 6 -11.26 12.31 -14.23
C GLU A 6 -12.21 13.03 -13.28
N LYS A 7 -13.36 13.52 -13.78
CA LYS A 7 -14.41 14.10 -12.94
C LYS A 7 -15.02 13.08 -11.98
N ALA A 8 -15.35 11.89 -12.49
CA ALA A 8 -15.85 10.79 -11.66
C ALA A 8 -14.82 10.37 -10.59
N PHE A 9 -13.52 10.38 -10.92
CA PHE A 9 -12.46 10.13 -9.95
C PHE A 9 -12.40 11.21 -8.85
N ILE A 10 -12.51 12.50 -9.22
CA ILE A 10 -12.53 13.61 -8.25
C ILE A 10 -13.69 13.43 -7.25
N GLU A 11 -14.91 13.19 -7.73
CA GLU A 11 -16.10 13.01 -6.89
C GLU A 11 -15.98 11.79 -5.98
N TYR A 12 -15.56 10.65 -6.54
CA TYR A 12 -15.33 9.42 -5.77
C TYR A 12 -14.26 9.61 -4.69
N TRP A 13 -13.12 10.18 -5.06
CA TRP A 13 -12.00 10.35 -4.14
C TRP A 13 -12.32 11.37 -3.06
N GLU A 14 -13.04 12.45 -3.36
CA GLU A 14 -13.46 13.44 -2.36
C GLU A 14 -14.39 12.84 -1.31
N ALA A 15 -15.33 11.97 -1.73
CA ALA A 15 -16.24 11.27 -0.81
C ALA A 15 -15.54 10.16 0.01
N ASN A 16 -14.51 9.52 -0.54
CA ASN A 16 -13.89 8.33 0.08
C ASN A 16 -12.53 8.60 0.76
N ARG A 17 -11.86 9.74 0.51
CA ARG A 17 -10.51 10.06 1.04
C ARG A 17 -10.39 9.95 2.56
N LEU A 18 -11.42 10.36 3.32
CA LEU A 18 -11.42 10.29 4.78
C LEU A 18 -11.56 8.85 5.29
N LYS A 19 -12.34 8.03 4.57
CA LYS A 19 -12.51 6.61 4.87
C LYS A 19 -11.23 5.82 4.57
N GLU A 20 -10.55 6.14 3.47
CA GLU A 20 -9.27 5.52 3.11
C GLU A 20 -8.08 6.01 3.96
N LYS A 21 -8.11 7.26 4.44
CA LYS A 21 -7.12 7.81 5.37
C LYS A 21 -7.19 7.17 6.76
N SER A 22 -8.33 6.58 7.13
CA SER A 22 -8.49 5.82 8.38
C SER A 22 -7.78 4.47 8.25
N ILE A 23 -6.45 4.53 8.41
CA ILE A 23 -5.50 3.40 8.41
C ILE A 23 -5.95 2.29 9.38
N TYR A 24 -6.81 2.59 10.35
CA TYR A 24 -7.33 1.66 11.36
C TYR A 24 -8.28 0.58 10.82
N LYS A 25 -9.07 0.84 9.76
CA LYS A 25 -9.93 -0.21 9.16
C LYS A 25 -9.15 -1.17 8.24
N LEU A 26 -7.88 -0.90 8.03
CA LEU A 26 -7.03 -1.49 6.99
C LEU A 26 -6.02 -2.52 7.52
N PHE A 27 -5.94 -2.66 8.85
CA PHE A 27 -5.12 -3.68 9.50
C PHE A 27 -5.61 -5.09 9.20
N SER A 28 -6.86 -5.27 8.73
CA SER A 28 -7.50 -6.58 8.62
C SER A 28 -6.96 -7.47 7.48
N PRO A 29 -6.82 -7.06 6.20
CA PRO A 29 -6.48 -8.02 5.14
C PRO A 29 -4.96 -8.19 4.91
N GLY A 30 -4.17 -7.11 5.11
CA GLY A 30 -2.72 -7.14 4.87
C GLY A 30 -1.97 -7.94 5.94
N PHE A 31 -2.46 -7.89 7.19
CA PHE A 31 -1.93 -8.67 8.29
C PHE A 31 -2.21 -10.17 8.10
N SER A 32 -3.41 -10.54 7.65
CA SER A 32 -3.76 -11.96 7.44
C SER A 32 -2.84 -12.65 6.44
N ILE A 33 -2.55 -12.01 5.30
CA ILE A 33 -1.68 -12.61 4.27
C ILE A 33 -0.23 -12.69 4.76
N GLY A 34 0.29 -11.63 5.38
CA GLY A 34 1.63 -11.65 5.96
C GLY A 34 1.78 -12.73 7.04
N LEU A 35 0.74 -12.92 7.86
CA LEU A 35 0.69 -13.93 8.91
C LEU A 35 0.57 -15.35 8.33
N CYS A 36 -0.27 -15.57 7.31
CA CYS A 36 -0.36 -16.85 6.61
C CYS A 36 0.98 -17.27 5.98
N ILE A 37 1.70 -16.33 5.36
CA ILE A 37 3.03 -16.59 4.79
C ILE A 37 4.03 -16.88 5.91
N GLY A 38 4.02 -16.11 7.00
CA GLY A 38 4.85 -16.37 8.18
C GLY A 38 4.61 -17.77 8.75
N VAL A 39 3.35 -18.16 8.93
CA VAL A 39 2.96 -19.50 9.42
C VAL A 39 3.39 -20.60 8.46
N ALA A 40 3.22 -20.41 7.15
CA ALA A 40 3.66 -21.38 6.14
C ALA A 40 5.19 -21.60 6.18
N ILE A 41 5.97 -20.52 6.34
CA ILE A 41 7.43 -20.61 6.48
C ILE A 41 7.81 -21.39 7.75
N LEU A 42 7.14 -21.13 8.87
CA LEU A 42 7.38 -21.86 10.12
C LEU A 42 7.06 -23.35 9.97
N LEU A 43 5.96 -23.70 9.30
CA LEU A 43 5.59 -25.10 9.04
C LEU A 43 6.61 -25.81 8.13
N VAL A 44 7.07 -25.14 7.07
CA VAL A 44 8.10 -25.68 6.17
C VAL A 44 9.42 -25.87 6.92
N PHE A 45 9.82 -24.93 7.77
CA PHE A 45 11.03 -25.06 8.58
C PHE A 45 10.94 -26.22 9.57
N ASN A 46 9.80 -26.39 10.24
CA ASN A 46 9.58 -27.47 11.21
C ASN A 46 9.37 -28.85 10.55
N SER A 47 9.04 -28.89 9.24
CA SER A 47 8.90 -30.13 8.48
C SER A 47 10.21 -30.87 8.21
N GLY A 48 11.37 -30.25 8.51
CA GLY A 48 12.67 -30.89 8.38
C GLY A 48 13.11 -31.17 6.94
N TRP A 49 12.46 -30.56 5.94
CA TRP A 49 12.73 -30.81 4.51
C TRP A 49 14.18 -30.46 4.07
N TYR A 50 14.95 -29.72 4.87
CA TYR A 50 16.33 -29.33 4.53
C TYR A 50 17.32 -29.48 5.71
N GLU A 51 17.79 -30.72 5.96
CA GLU A 51 18.87 -31.02 6.92
C GLU A 51 20.17 -30.22 6.67
N ARG A 52 20.48 -29.85 5.42
CA ARG A 52 21.70 -29.08 5.08
C ARG A 52 21.65 -27.62 5.52
N ALA A 53 20.47 -27.00 5.65
CA ALA A 53 20.34 -25.65 6.18
C ALA A 53 20.56 -25.62 7.71
N ASN A 54 20.19 -26.70 8.40
CA ASN A 54 20.37 -26.85 9.83
C ASN A 54 21.86 -26.89 10.21
N MET A 55 22.70 -27.50 9.36
CA MET A 55 24.14 -27.61 9.57
C MET A 55 24.92 -26.30 9.34
N VAL A 56 24.51 -25.46 8.39
CA VAL A 56 25.17 -24.16 8.10
C VAL A 56 24.66 -23.06 9.02
N ALA A 57 23.41 -23.12 9.45
CA ALA A 57 22.85 -22.15 10.38
C ALA A 57 23.32 -22.35 11.84
N GLN A 58 23.71 -23.58 12.22
CA GLN A 58 24.39 -23.80 13.50
C GLN A 58 25.84 -23.29 13.54
N ALA A 59 26.44 -22.97 12.39
CA ALA A 59 27.87 -22.64 12.32
C ALA A 59 28.20 -21.18 12.69
N GLU A 60 27.28 -20.21 12.53
CA GLU A 60 27.61 -18.80 12.89
C GLU A 60 26.42 -17.84 13.11
N SER A 61 25.18 -18.17 12.74
CA SER A 61 24.04 -17.26 12.96
C SER A 61 22.71 -17.99 13.11
N SER A 62 21.97 -17.63 14.18
CA SER A 62 20.68 -18.25 14.50
C SER A 62 19.71 -18.11 13.31
N PRO A 63 19.26 -19.21 12.69
CA PRO A 63 18.39 -19.19 11.50
C PRO A 63 17.06 -18.46 11.75
N TRP A 64 16.67 -18.31 13.01
CA TRP A 64 15.54 -17.51 13.45
C TRP A 64 15.66 -16.02 13.10
N VAL A 65 16.87 -15.47 13.04
CA VAL A 65 17.11 -14.06 12.71
C VAL A 65 16.70 -13.76 11.26
N LEU A 66 16.99 -14.69 10.34
CA LEU A 66 16.59 -14.55 8.93
C LEU A 66 15.07 -14.61 8.77
N VAL A 67 14.41 -15.54 9.48
CA VAL A 67 12.95 -15.68 9.46
C VAL A 67 12.28 -14.42 10.01
N ILE A 68 12.76 -13.90 11.15
CA ILE A 68 12.25 -12.65 11.74
C ILE A 68 12.50 -11.47 10.79
N GLY A 69 13.67 -11.41 10.15
CA GLY A 69 14.00 -10.38 9.17
C GLY A 69 13.05 -10.38 7.96
N ILE A 70 12.73 -11.55 7.41
CA ILE A 70 11.79 -11.69 6.30
C ILE A 70 10.38 -11.25 6.74
N ILE A 71 9.92 -11.68 7.90
CA ILE A 71 8.61 -11.27 8.46
C ILE A 71 8.57 -9.75 8.64
N ALA A 72 9.64 -9.15 9.18
CA ALA A 72 9.75 -7.71 9.38
C ALA A 72 9.70 -6.95 8.04
N ILE A 73 10.40 -7.42 7.01
CA ILE A 73 10.38 -6.82 5.67
C ILE A 73 8.97 -6.94 5.07
N VAL A 74 8.35 -8.11 5.10
CA VAL A 74 6.99 -8.29 4.54
C VAL A 74 5.97 -7.42 5.27
N ALA A 75 6.02 -7.35 6.59
CA ALA A 75 5.14 -6.50 7.39
C ALA A 75 5.36 -5.02 7.06
N PHE A 76 6.63 -4.59 6.96
CA PHE A 76 6.99 -3.22 6.62
C PHE A 76 6.53 -2.85 5.21
N THR A 77 6.82 -3.68 4.21
CA THR A 77 6.43 -3.44 2.81
C THR A 77 4.92 -3.45 2.64
N GLY A 78 4.18 -4.36 3.29
CA GLY A 78 2.72 -4.40 3.24
C GLY A 78 2.06 -3.16 3.83
N PHE A 79 2.60 -2.66 4.96
CA PHE A 79 2.14 -1.42 5.59
C PHE A 79 2.49 -0.19 4.72
N PHE A 80 3.74 -0.13 4.27
CA PHE A 80 4.26 1.03 3.53
C PHE A 80 3.63 1.16 2.14
N TYR A 81 3.44 0.05 1.42
CA TYR A 81 2.84 0.05 0.09
C TYR A 81 1.46 0.72 0.08
N LYS A 82 0.63 0.43 1.08
CA LYS A 82 -0.73 0.94 1.13
C LYS A 82 -0.79 2.42 1.48
N LYS A 83 0.07 2.86 2.40
CA LYS A 83 0.27 4.28 2.69
C LYS A 83 0.74 5.03 1.44
N PHE A 84 1.73 4.49 0.74
CA PHE A 84 2.26 5.07 -0.49
C PHE A 84 1.20 5.16 -1.60
N ARG A 85 0.36 4.12 -1.77
CA ARG A 85 -0.77 4.14 -2.72
C ARG A 85 -1.80 5.23 -2.41
N TRP A 86 -2.10 5.44 -1.13
CA TRP A 86 -3.01 6.52 -0.71
C TRP A 86 -2.41 7.90 -1.02
N GLU A 87 -1.13 8.11 -0.70
CA GLU A 87 -0.41 9.35 -0.99
C GLU A 87 -0.38 9.66 -2.50
N MET A 88 -0.15 8.64 -3.34
CA MET A 88 -0.20 8.77 -4.79
C MET A 88 -1.56 9.24 -5.32
N ASN A 89 -2.64 8.60 -4.85
CA ASN A 89 -4.00 8.97 -5.26
C ASN A 89 -4.38 10.38 -4.80
N GLU A 90 -3.97 10.78 -3.60
CA GLU A 90 -4.19 12.14 -3.07
C GLU A 90 -3.41 13.19 -3.88
N GLN A 91 -2.21 12.86 -4.38
CA GLN A 91 -1.47 13.72 -5.28
C GLN A 91 -2.19 13.89 -6.62
N THR A 92 -2.61 12.78 -7.25
CA THR A 92 -3.38 12.81 -8.50
C THR A 92 -4.66 13.64 -8.36
N TYR A 93 -5.37 13.49 -7.24
CA TYR A 93 -6.56 14.29 -6.93
C TYR A 93 -6.27 15.80 -6.93
N ARG A 94 -5.18 16.23 -6.28
CA ARG A 94 -4.80 17.65 -6.22
C ARG A 94 -4.45 18.22 -7.58
N GLU A 95 -3.72 17.45 -8.38
CA GLU A 95 -3.36 17.84 -9.75
C GLU A 95 -4.59 18.00 -10.63
N LEU A 96 -5.54 17.06 -10.55
CA LEU A 96 -6.79 17.11 -11.32
C LEU A 96 -7.70 18.26 -10.85
N LYS A 97 -7.79 18.49 -9.53
CA LYS A 97 -8.58 19.59 -8.97
C LYS A 97 -8.04 20.96 -9.39
N ALA A 98 -6.72 21.15 -9.35
CA ALA A 98 -6.10 22.39 -9.81
C ALA A 98 -6.36 22.65 -11.30
N LYS A 99 -6.31 21.60 -12.14
CA LYS A 99 -6.69 21.71 -13.56
C LYS A 99 -8.17 22.07 -13.73
N TYR A 100 -9.06 21.48 -12.93
CA TYR A 100 -10.50 21.76 -12.98
C TYR A 100 -10.81 23.23 -12.64
N GLU A 101 -10.20 23.74 -11.58
CA GLU A 101 -10.35 25.14 -11.16
C GLU A 101 -9.78 26.12 -12.22
N ALA A 102 -8.66 25.76 -12.86
CA ALA A 102 -8.09 26.56 -13.94
C ALA A 102 -8.98 26.58 -15.20
N GLU A 103 -9.63 25.47 -15.54
CA GLU A 103 -10.58 25.40 -16.66
C GLU A 103 -11.86 26.19 -16.38
N GLN A 104 -12.40 26.08 -15.16
CA GLN A 104 -13.55 26.87 -14.69
C GLN A 104 -13.27 28.38 -14.75
N LYS A 105 -12.08 28.80 -14.30
CA LYS A 105 -11.69 30.22 -14.32
C LYS A 105 -11.61 30.75 -15.76
N LYS A 106 -10.98 30.01 -16.68
CA LYS A 106 -10.91 30.39 -18.10
C LYS A 106 -12.28 30.45 -18.77
N ALA A 107 -13.21 29.57 -18.39
CA ALA A 107 -14.58 29.60 -18.91
C ALA A 107 -15.35 30.84 -18.42
N ASN A 108 -15.21 31.20 -17.14
CA ASN A 108 -15.84 32.40 -16.58
C ASN A 108 -15.26 33.71 -17.16
N ASP A 109 -13.93 33.79 -17.35
CA ASP A 109 -13.28 34.97 -17.91
C ASP A 109 -13.74 35.23 -19.37
N ASN A 110 -13.97 34.17 -20.17
CA ASN A 110 -14.47 34.27 -21.55
C ASN A 110 -15.96 34.64 -21.67
N THR A 111 -16.72 34.64 -20.57
CA THR A 111 -18.16 34.98 -20.57
C THR A 111 -18.41 36.40 -20.03
N GLY A 112 -17.35 37.08 -19.58
CA GLY A 112 -17.38 38.44 -19.04
C GLY A 112 -16.86 39.54 -19.97
N GLU A 113 -16.39 39.19 -21.17
CA GLU A 113 -16.12 40.11 -22.30
C GLU A 113 -17.30 40.11 -23.29
#